data_AF-A0A2N2CNL4-F1
#
_entry.id   AF-A0A2N2CNL4-F1
#
_cell.length_a   1.000
_cell.length_b   1.000
_cell.length_c   1.000
_cell.angle_alpha   90.00
_cell.angle_beta   90.00
_cell.angle_gamma   90.00
#
_symmetry.space_group_name_H-M   'P 1'
#
loop_
_entity.id
_entity.type
_entity.pdbx_description
1 polymer ?
#
loop_
_entity_poly.entity_id
_entity_poly.type
_entity_poly.pdbx_seq_one_letter_code
_entity_poly.pdbx_strand_id
1 'polypeptide(L)'
;MKYEAIEEYRRQFSVRKMCNALGVKESNYYRWRDRQKRQQKTCWQEKLVVMKIDKLFSESRKTCGYRKMQRTLAQSGTDSSVNCVRKMMRENGFYPETGTKYKPYHNGKQSGQFSPIC
;
A
#
# COMPACT_ATOMS: atom_id res chain seq x y z
N MET A 1 4.82 -11.47 23.35
CA MET A 1 3.52 -12.11 23.64
C MET A 1 3.68 -13.61 23.87
N LYS A 2 2.80 -14.29 24.62
CA LYS A 2 2.93 -15.74 24.94
C LYS A 2 3.08 -16.64 23.71
N TYR A 3 2.36 -16.36 22.62
CA TYR A 3 2.42 -17.17 21.40
C TYR A 3 3.69 -16.96 20.57
N GLU A 4 4.32 -15.78 20.65
CA GLU A 4 5.60 -15.51 19.97
C GLU A 4 6.72 -16.35 20.57
N ALA A 5 6.79 -16.43 21.91
CA ALA A 5 7.74 -17.30 22.59
C ALA A 5 7.53 -18.78 22.20
N ILE A 6 6.27 -19.23 22.09
CA ILE A 6 5.98 -20.61 21.65
C ILE A 6 6.47 -20.84 20.21
N GLU A 7 6.31 -19.88 19.30
CA GLU A 7 6.77 -20.02 17.90
C GLU A 7 8.30 -20.02 17.80
N GLU A 8 8.99 -19.21 18.59
CA GLU A 8 10.46 -19.14 18.65
C GLU A 8 11.07 -20.48 19.09
N TYR A 9 10.52 -21.06 20.16
CA TYR A 9 11.03 -22.31 20.75
C TYR A 9 10.36 -23.58 20.19
N ARG A 10 9.45 -23.47 19.22
CA ARG A 10 8.69 -24.62 18.66
C ARG A 10 9.56 -25.74 18.08
N ARG A 11 10.78 -25.39 17.66
CA ARG A 11 11.75 -26.34 17.08
C ARG A 11 12.54 -27.10 18.14
N GLN A 12 12.57 -26.57 19.37
CA GLN A 12 13.34 -27.11 20.49
C GLN A 12 12.44 -27.88 21.47
N PHE A 13 11.20 -27.41 21.68
CA PHE A 13 10.24 -28.02 22.60
C PHE A 13 8.90 -28.31 21.92
N SER A 14 8.14 -29.25 22.46
CA SER A 14 6.80 -29.54 21.94
C SER A 14 5.81 -28.43 22.30
N VAL A 15 4.99 -28.03 21.33
CA VAL A 15 3.97 -26.98 21.47
C VAL A 15 3.06 -27.27 22.66
N ARG A 16 2.59 -28.52 22.80
CA ARG A 16 1.73 -28.94 23.91
C ARG A 16 2.36 -28.71 25.28
N LYS A 17 3.66 -29.00 25.45
CA LYS A 17 4.37 -28.77 26.72
C LYS A 17 4.48 -27.28 27.04
N MET A 18 4.82 -26.47 26.05
CA MET A 18 4.90 -25.01 26.22
C MET A 18 3.54 -24.37 26.50
N CYS A 19 2.48 -24.83 25.81
CA CYS A 19 1.12 -24.38 26.05
C CYS A 19 0.66 -24.67 27.48
N ASN A 20 0.95 -25.89 27.98
CA ASN A 20 0.67 -26.26 29.36
C ASN A 20 1.45 -25.39 30.35
N ALA A 21 2.75 -25.18 30.13
CA ALA A 21 3.59 -24.36 31.00
C ALA A 21 3.15 -22.88 31.06
N LEU A 22 2.63 -22.34 29.96
CA LEU A 22 2.18 -20.94 29.84
C LEU A 22 0.70 -20.73 30.17
N GLY A 23 -0.04 -21.81 30.49
CA GLY A 23 -1.46 -21.79 30.78
C GLY A 23 -2.34 -21.38 29.58
N VAL A 24 -1.93 -21.72 28.35
CA VAL A 24 -2.68 -21.39 27.12
C VAL A 24 -3.20 -22.64 26.44
N LYS A 25 -4.36 -22.55 25.79
CA LYS A 25 -4.90 -23.65 24.98
C LYS A 25 -4.12 -23.78 23.66
N GLU A 26 -3.74 -25.00 23.30
CA GLU A 26 -3.01 -25.31 22.06
C GLU A 26 -3.76 -24.84 20.81
N SER A 27 -5.09 -24.96 20.80
CA SER A 27 -5.94 -24.48 19.69
C SER A 27 -5.80 -22.98 19.44
N ASN A 28 -5.58 -22.16 20.47
CA ASN A 28 -5.40 -20.72 20.31
C ASN A 28 -4.04 -20.39 19.67
N TYR A 29 -3.01 -21.16 19.98
CA TYR A 29 -1.70 -21.00 19.35
C TYR A 29 -1.78 -21.24 17.84
N TYR A 30 -2.39 -22.34 17.40
CA TYR A 30 -2.50 -22.62 15.96
C TYR A 30 -3.37 -21.57 15.23
N ARG A 31 -4.47 -21.11 15.85
CA ARG A 31 -5.28 -20.01 15.28
C ARG A 31 -4.46 -18.71 15.14
N TRP A 32 -3.66 -18.37 16.14
CA TRP A 32 -2.76 -17.23 16.08
C TRP A 32 -1.72 -17.41 14.97
N ARG A 33 -1.11 -18.59 14.86
CA ARG A 33 -0.09 -18.90 13.86
C ARG A 33 -0.64 -18.83 12.43
N ASP A 34 -1.85 -19.32 12.20
CA ASP A 34 -2.50 -19.24 10.89
C ASP A 34 -2.82 -17.78 10.52
N ARG A 35 -3.21 -16.96 11.51
CA ARG A 35 -3.37 -15.52 11.32
C ARG A 35 -2.06 -14.84 10.93
N GLN A 36 -0.96 -15.18 11.61
CA GLN A 36 0.37 -14.65 11.28
C GLN A 36 0.81 -15.04 9.87
N LYS A 37 0.62 -16.31 9.47
CA LYS A 37 0.92 -16.76 8.10
C LYS A 37 0.11 -16.01 7.04
N ARG A 38 -1.19 -15.80 7.28
CA ARG A 38 -2.05 -15.03 6.38
C ARG A 38 -1.56 -13.58 6.26
N GLN A 39 -1.27 -12.94 7.38
CA GLN A 39 -0.74 -11.57 7.41
C GLN A 39 0.60 -11.47 6.66
N GLN A 40 1.50 -12.42 6.89
CA GLN A 40 2.79 -12.48 6.20
C GLN A 40 2.60 -12.64 4.69
N LYS A 41 1.71 -13.55 4.24
CA LYS A 41 1.40 -13.73 2.81
C LYS A 41 0.85 -12.45 2.19
N THR A 42 -0.09 -11.78 2.86
CA THR A 42 -0.63 -10.49 2.40
C THR A 42 0.48 -9.45 2.29
N CYS A 43 1.34 -9.31 3.31
CA CYS A 43 2.46 -8.37 3.28
C CYS A 43 3.44 -8.65 2.13
N TRP A 44 3.73 -9.92 1.83
CA TRP A 44 4.57 -10.28 0.68
C TRP A 44 3.93 -9.91 -0.66
N GLN A 45 2.66 -10.21 -0.85
CA GLN A 45 1.92 -9.82 -2.06
C GLN A 45 1.90 -8.31 -2.21
N GLU A 46 1.68 -7.59 -1.11
CA GLU A 46 1.69 -6.14 -1.10
C GLU A 46 3.07 -5.58 -1.50
N LYS A 47 4.16 -6.10 -0.92
CA LYS A 47 5.52 -5.71 -1.29
C LYS A 47 5.81 -5.92 -2.77
N LEU A 48 5.40 -7.07 -3.33
CA LEU A 48 5.59 -7.34 -4.76
C LEU A 48 4.85 -6.35 -5.66
N VAL A 49 3.62 -5.97 -5.30
CA VAL A 49 2.86 -4.96 -6.05
C VAL A 49 3.52 -3.59 -5.93
N VAL A 50 3.98 -3.21 -4.73
CA VAL A 50 4.71 -1.95 -4.51
C VAL A 50 5.98 -1.87 -5.35
N MET A 51 6.77 -2.94 -5.40
CA MET A 51 7.97 -2.99 -6.25
C MET A 51 7.65 -2.83 -7.74
N LYS A 52 6.56 -3.42 -8.22
CA LYS A 52 6.10 -3.23 -9.61
C LYS A 52 5.65 -1.79 -9.85
N ILE A 53 4.91 -1.20 -8.92
CA ILE A 53 4.49 0.20 -8.98
C ILE A 53 5.71 1.10 -9.06
N ASP A 54 6.70 0.91 -8.19
CA ASP A 54 7.91 1.73 -8.14
C ASP A 54 8.70 1.69 -9.46
N LYS A 55 8.89 0.49 -10.02
CA LYS A 55 9.53 0.31 -11.32
C LYS A 55 8.79 1.06 -12.43
N LEU A 56 7.49 0.83 -12.56
CA LEU A 56 6.66 1.47 -13.58
C LEU A 56 6.55 3.00 -13.39
N PHE A 57 6.55 3.45 -12.14
CA PHE A 57 6.50 4.87 -11.78
C PHE A 57 7.79 5.59 -12.16
N SER A 58 8.93 4.95 -11.91
CA SER A 58 10.25 5.45 -12.31
C SER A 58 10.39 5.49 -13.83
N GLU A 59 9.98 4.44 -14.54
CA GLU A 59 9.96 4.39 -16.02
C GLU A 59 9.06 5.49 -16.61
N SER A 60 7.94 5.80 -15.94
CA SER A 60 6.98 6.82 -16.35
C SER A 60 7.37 8.26 -15.95
N ARG A 61 8.64 8.50 -15.57
CA ARG A 61 9.13 9.80 -15.06
C ARG A 61 8.23 10.41 -13.98
N LYS A 62 7.69 9.56 -13.10
CA LYS A 62 6.83 9.96 -11.97
C LYS A 62 5.62 10.80 -12.33
N THR A 63 5.14 10.77 -13.58
CA THR A 63 4.01 11.59 -14.04
C THR A 63 2.67 10.84 -13.92
N CYS A 64 2.73 9.51 -13.73
CA CYS A 64 1.56 8.63 -13.75
C CYS A 64 0.86 8.53 -12.40
N GLY A 65 -0.40 8.96 -12.34
CA GLY A 65 -1.27 8.73 -11.18
C GLY A 65 -1.81 7.30 -11.10
N TYR A 66 -2.45 6.99 -9.96
CA TYR A 66 -2.94 5.64 -9.61
C TYR A 66 -3.87 5.00 -10.65
N ARG A 67 -4.65 5.78 -11.42
CA ARG A 67 -5.51 5.25 -12.50
C ARG A 67 -4.70 4.73 -13.68
N LYS A 68 -3.66 5.46 -14.09
CA LYS A 68 -2.76 5.02 -15.18
C LYS A 68 -1.95 3.82 -14.72
N MET A 69 -1.43 3.88 -13.48
CA MET A 69 -0.67 2.80 -12.88
C MET A 69 -1.47 1.49 -12.82
N GLN A 70 -2.75 1.54 -12.43
CA GLN A 70 -3.60 0.35 -12.39
C GLN A 70 -3.77 -0.30 -13.78
N ARG A 71 -3.91 0.49 -14.84
CA ARG A 71 -4.01 -0.04 -16.21
C ARG A 71 -2.70 -0.71 -16.65
N THR A 72 -1.57 -0.08 -16.37
CA THR A 72 -0.25 -0.64 -16.69
C THR A 72 0.02 -1.92 -15.89
N LEU A 73 -0.39 -1.96 -14.61
CA LEU A 73 -0.34 -3.18 -13.80
C LEU A 73 -1.20 -4.30 -14.38
N ALA A 74 -2.43 -4.00 -14.79
CA ALA A 74 -3.31 -4.98 -15.43
C ALA A 74 -2.71 -5.52 -16.74
N GLN A 75 -2.10 -4.65 -17.56
CA GLN A 75 -1.37 -5.06 -18.77
C GLN A 75 -0.17 -5.95 -18.46
N SER A 76 0.49 -5.74 -17.33
CA SER A 76 1.59 -6.60 -16.84
C SER A 76 1.13 -7.91 -16.17
N GLY A 77 -0.17 -8.23 -16.24
CA GLY A 77 -0.76 -9.44 -15.68
C GLY A 77 -0.98 -9.40 -14.16
N THR A 78 -1.01 -8.22 -13.55
CA THR A 78 -1.30 -8.06 -12.11
C THR A 78 -2.67 -7.46 -11.92
N ASP A 79 -3.65 -8.30 -11.59
CA ASP A 79 -4.98 -7.85 -11.24
C ASP A 79 -4.97 -7.21 -9.85
N SER A 80 -5.21 -5.90 -9.82
CA SER A 80 -5.30 -5.12 -8.60
C SER A 80 -6.39 -4.07 -8.76
N SER A 81 -7.23 -3.93 -7.74
CA SER A 81 -8.29 -2.94 -7.76
C SER A 81 -7.70 -1.53 -7.72
N VAL A 82 -8.41 -0.57 -8.34
CA VAL A 82 -8.02 0.85 -8.34
C VAL A 82 -7.84 1.39 -6.91
N ASN A 83 -8.65 0.90 -5.97
CA ASN A 83 -8.57 1.29 -4.56
C ASN A 83 -7.32 0.72 -3.87
N CYS A 84 -6.94 -0.52 -4.19
CA CYS A 84 -5.70 -1.12 -3.71
C CYS A 84 -4.50 -0.31 -4.19
N VAL A 85 -4.39 -0.08 -5.50
CA VAL A 85 -3.28 0.70 -6.09
C VAL A 85 -3.22 2.11 -5.48
N ARG A 86 -4.36 2.77 -5.28
CA ARG A 86 -4.40 4.08 -4.62
C ARG A 86 -3.87 4.04 -3.18
N LYS A 87 -4.30 3.05 -2.39
CA LYS A 87 -3.85 2.87 -1.00
C LYS A 87 -2.33 2.68 -0.98
N MET A 88 -1.83 1.75 -1.79
CA MET A 88 -0.40 1.45 -1.87
C MET A 88 0.43 2.64 -2.32
N MET A 89 -0.02 3.39 -3.33
CA MET A 89 0.67 4.60 -3.76
C MET A 89 0.74 5.66 -2.66
N ARG A 90 -0.34 5.84 -1.88
CA ARG A 90 -0.35 6.79 -0.76
C ARG A 90 0.57 6.36 0.38
N GLU A 91 0.51 5.09 0.77
CA GLU A 91 1.32 4.55 1.88
C GLU A 91 2.82 4.57 1.57
N ASN A 92 3.20 4.45 0.31
CA ASN A 92 4.61 4.44 -0.13
C ASN A 92 5.08 5.79 -0.72
N GLY A 93 4.25 6.84 -0.67
CA GLY A 93 4.65 8.18 -1.11
C GLY A 93 4.78 8.38 -2.63
N PHE A 94 4.18 7.51 -3.45
CA PHE A 94 4.16 7.66 -4.90
C PHE A 94 3.14 8.73 -5.33
N TYR A 95 3.58 9.98 -5.38
CA TYR A 95 2.77 11.11 -5.83
C TYR A 95 3.25 11.60 -7.20
N PRO A 96 2.34 11.80 -8.17
CA PRO A 96 2.71 12.32 -9.47
C PRO A 96 3.34 13.70 -9.38
N GLU A 97 4.55 13.84 -9.89
CA GLU A 97 5.20 15.13 -10.03
C GLU A 97 4.52 15.87 -11.19
N THR A 98 3.61 16.79 -10.87
CA THR A 98 2.95 17.62 -11.87
C THR A 98 3.72 18.93 -12.00
N GLY A 99 4.27 19.20 -13.18
CA GLY A 99 4.86 20.51 -13.46
C GLY A 99 3.80 21.61 -13.29
N THR A 100 4.14 22.68 -12.59
CA THR A 100 3.31 23.88 -12.54
C THR A 100 3.13 24.41 -13.96
N LYS A 101 1.89 24.42 -14.45
CA LYS A 101 1.57 25.06 -15.72
C LYS A 101 1.91 26.54 -15.62
N TYR A 102 2.65 27.07 -16.61
CA TYR A 102 2.93 28.50 -16.73
C TYR A 102 1.60 29.25 -16.81
N LYS A 103 1.44 30.28 -15.96
CA LYS A 103 0.27 31.15 -15.96
C LYS A 103 0.69 32.53 -16.46
N PRO A 104 0.28 32.93 -17.69
CA PRO A 104 0.67 34.23 -18.25
C PRO A 104 0.03 35.42 -17.51
N TYR A 105 -1.07 35.21 -16.78
CA TYR A 105 -1.76 36.24 -16.03
C TYR A 105 -1.78 35.91 -14.54
N HIS A 106 -1.55 36.93 -13.70
CA HIS A 106 -1.79 36.88 -12.26
C HIS A 106 -3.30 36.84 -12.00
N ASN A 107 -3.75 35.99 -11.07
CA ASN A 107 -5.16 35.94 -10.62
C ASN A 107 -5.51 37.21 -9.80
N GLY A 108 -5.61 38.36 -10.45
CA GLY A 108 -6.20 39.56 -9.87
C GLY A 108 -7.72 39.55 -10.09
N LYS A 109 -8.51 39.68 -9.03
CA LYS A 109 -9.94 40.01 -9.17
C LYS A 109 -10.02 41.43 -9.72
N GLN A 110 -10.22 41.59 -11.03
CA GLN A 110 -10.63 42.90 -11.54
C GLN A 110 -12.05 43.16 -11.03
N SER A 111 -12.20 44.14 -10.13
CA SER A 111 -13.50 44.73 -9.83
C SER A 111 -14.05 45.27 -11.14
N GLY A 112 -15.15 44.68 -11.61
CA GLY A 112 -15.72 44.99 -12.92
C GLY A 112 -15.97 46.49 -13.09
N GLN A 113 -15.32 47.09 -14.09
CA GLN A 113 -15.83 48.30 -14.72
C GLN A 113 -16.58 47.83 -15.97
N PHE A 114 -17.91 47.90 -15.92
CA PHE A 114 -18.72 47.87 -17.13
C PHE A 114 -18.42 49.17 -17.89
N SER A 115 -17.84 49.05 -19.08
CA SER A 115 -17.76 50.18 -20.03
C SER A 115 -19.13 50.29 -20.71
N PRO A 116 -19.78 51.47 -20.73
CA PRO A 116 -21.01 51.65 -21.50
C PRO A 116 -20.66 51.56 -22.99
N ILE A 117 -21.55 50.89 -23.73
CA ILE A 117 -21.47 50.71 -25.18
C ILE A 117 -21.65 52.09 -25.83
N CYS A 118 -20.71 52.49 -26.71
CA CYS A 118 -20.92 53.58 -27.67
C CYS A 118 -21.69 53.06 -28.88
#